data_AF-A0A1F6VAD7-F1
#
_entry.id   AF-A0A1F6VAD7-F1
#
_cell.length_a   1.000
_cell.length_b   1.000
_cell.length_c   1.000
_cell.angle_alpha   90.00
_cell.angle_beta   90.00
_cell.angle_gamma   90.00
#
_symmetry.space_group_name_H-M   'P 1'
#
loop_
_entity.id
_entity.type
_entity.pdbx_description
1 polymer ?
#
loop_
_entity_poly.entity_id
_entity_poly.type
_entity_poly.pdbx_seq_one_letter_code
_entity_poly.pdbx_strand_id
1 'polypeptide(L)'
;MVSSVSSDSLYAQLGLPAAPTIVDVRRASAYAELPRAVPGARRGDPEHIAQWAQTLPRGRAVVVYCAHGREVSQSAAQTLTALGFQAAYLDGGIEHWRHAGHATVRVRAELSVPGASRWVTRERPKIDRLACPWLVRRFIDPDALFFYTSAHRVRAEAETLGAQPYDIADVMFSHRGSRCSFDAFLDEFDLHDPILD
;
A
#
# COMPACT_ATOMS: atom_id res chain seq x y z
N MET A 1 -11.30 -15.13 21.61
CA MET A 1 -11.43 -13.68 21.31
C MET A 1 -10.26 -13.27 20.45
N VAL A 2 -10.50 -12.51 19.40
CA VAL A 2 -9.42 -11.96 18.57
C VAL A 2 -8.99 -10.62 19.16
N SER A 3 -7.69 -10.38 19.18
CA SER A 3 -7.11 -9.11 19.62
C SER A 3 -7.43 -7.97 18.65
N SER A 4 -7.51 -6.76 19.20
CA SER A 4 -7.52 -5.52 18.43
C SER A 4 -6.19 -4.78 18.56
N VAL A 5 -5.93 -3.87 17.62
CA VAL A 5 -4.83 -2.90 17.67
C VAL A 5 -5.43 -1.51 17.47
N SER A 6 -4.99 -0.52 18.27
CA SER A 6 -5.42 0.87 18.09
C SER A 6 -4.79 1.51 16.85
N SER A 7 -5.44 2.55 16.31
CA SER A 7 -4.90 3.34 15.21
C SER A 7 -3.51 3.90 15.51
N ASP A 8 -3.31 4.50 16.68
CA ASP A 8 -2.03 5.12 17.06
C ASP A 8 -0.90 4.10 17.20
N SER A 9 -1.19 2.91 17.75
CA SER A 9 -0.22 1.83 17.88
C SER A 9 0.19 1.26 16.52
N LEU A 10 -0.76 1.12 15.59
CA LEU A 10 -0.46 0.69 14.23
C LEU A 10 0.30 1.78 13.45
N TYR A 11 -0.09 3.05 13.62
CA TYR A 11 0.56 4.21 12.99
C TYR A 11 2.04 4.31 13.37
N ALA A 12 2.36 4.18 14.66
CA ALA A 12 3.73 4.19 15.16
C ALA A 12 4.62 3.07 14.59
N GLN A 13 4.03 2.04 13.99
CA GLN A 13 4.75 0.92 13.37
C GLN A 13 4.90 1.06 11.85
N LEU A 14 4.22 2.01 11.21
CA LEU A 14 4.34 2.23 9.77
C LEU A 14 5.81 2.48 9.40
N GLY A 15 6.24 1.99 8.23
CA GLY A 15 7.63 2.16 7.80
C GLY A 15 8.67 1.27 8.49
N LEU A 16 8.44 0.74 9.69
CA LEU A 16 9.43 -0.06 10.44
C LEU A 16 9.64 -1.48 9.91
N PRO A 17 10.84 -2.06 9.90
CA PRO A 17 11.07 -3.43 9.40
C PRO A 17 10.14 -4.51 9.98
N ALA A 18 9.72 -4.34 11.24
CA ALA A 18 8.84 -5.24 11.98
C ALA A 18 7.33 -4.94 11.83
N ALA A 19 6.94 -3.98 11.00
CA ALA A 19 5.54 -3.61 10.83
C ALA A 19 4.69 -4.83 10.41
N PRO A 20 3.45 -4.94 10.92
CA PRO A 20 2.54 -6.01 10.53
C PRO A 20 2.17 -5.90 9.05
N THR A 21 1.73 -7.02 8.48
CA THR A 21 1.04 -7.01 7.20
C THR A 21 -0.36 -6.43 7.39
N ILE A 22 -0.66 -5.32 6.71
CA ILE A 22 -1.96 -4.66 6.81
C ILE A 22 -2.86 -5.13 5.65
N VAL A 23 -4.10 -5.51 5.92
CA VAL A 23 -5.06 -5.93 4.88
C VAL A 23 -6.39 -5.20 5.03
N ASP A 24 -6.79 -4.51 3.97
CA ASP A 24 -8.11 -3.93 3.80
C ASP A 24 -9.11 -5.01 3.39
N VAL A 25 -10.01 -5.37 4.31
CA VAL A 25 -11.08 -6.34 4.10
C VAL A 25 -12.45 -5.69 3.95
N ARG A 26 -12.53 -4.41 3.58
CA ARG A 26 -13.82 -3.76 3.28
C ARG A 26 -14.51 -4.48 2.12
N ARG A 27 -15.83 -4.64 2.20
CA ARG A 27 -16.64 -5.08 1.04
C ARG A 27 -16.48 -4.11 -0.13
N ALA A 28 -16.76 -4.59 -1.35
CA ALA A 28 -16.56 -3.81 -2.57
C ALA A 28 -17.25 -2.43 -2.53
N SER A 29 -18.48 -2.35 -2.02
CA SER A 29 -19.22 -1.09 -1.88
C SER A 29 -18.49 -0.08 -0.96
N ALA A 30 -18.16 -0.46 0.27
CA ALA A 30 -17.46 0.40 1.23
C ALA A 30 -16.02 0.77 0.78
N TYR A 31 -15.41 -0.05 -0.07
CA TYR A 31 -14.12 0.28 -0.69
C TYR A 31 -14.27 1.30 -1.82
N ALA A 32 -15.33 1.20 -2.62
CA ALA A 32 -15.63 2.15 -3.69
C ALA A 32 -16.09 3.52 -3.14
N GLU A 33 -16.85 3.55 -2.05
CA GLU A 33 -17.31 4.79 -1.39
C GLU A 33 -16.16 5.62 -0.83
N LEU A 34 -15.08 4.96 -0.37
CA LEU A 34 -13.88 5.61 0.13
C LEU A 34 -12.65 4.99 -0.56
N PRO A 35 -12.23 5.51 -1.73
CA PRO A 35 -11.10 4.99 -2.51
C PRO A 35 -9.75 5.41 -1.91
N ARG A 36 -9.58 5.15 -0.62
CA ARG A 36 -8.37 5.40 0.17
C ARG A 36 -8.10 4.21 1.06
N ALA A 37 -6.82 3.93 1.32
CA ALA A 37 -6.39 2.83 2.16
C ALA A 37 -5.45 3.31 3.27
N VAL A 38 -5.30 2.49 4.32
CA VAL A 38 -4.20 2.66 5.27
C VAL A 38 -2.87 2.46 4.53
N PRO A 39 -1.83 3.28 4.77
CA PRO A 39 -0.55 3.14 4.08
C PRO A 39 0.03 1.72 4.22
N GLY A 40 0.44 1.13 3.09
CA GLY A 40 1.01 -0.21 3.01
C GLY A 40 -0.03 -1.33 3.10
N ALA A 41 -1.33 -1.02 3.02
CA ALA A 41 -2.38 -2.02 3.03
C ALA A 41 -2.45 -2.80 1.72
N ARG A 42 -2.60 -4.12 1.84
CA ARG A 42 -3.03 -5.01 0.76
C ARG A 42 -4.55 -5.02 0.68
N ARG A 43 -5.09 -5.31 -0.49
CA ARG A 43 -6.53 -5.57 -0.66
C ARG A 43 -6.81 -7.06 -0.45
N GLY A 44 -7.77 -7.39 0.40
CA GLY A 44 -8.24 -8.77 0.60
C GLY A 44 -9.76 -8.84 0.61
N ASP A 45 -10.36 -9.58 -0.31
CA ASP A 45 -11.82 -9.75 -0.32
C ASP A 45 -12.29 -10.52 0.92
N PRO A 46 -13.20 -9.98 1.76
CA PRO A 46 -13.70 -10.68 2.95
C PRO A 46 -14.43 -11.99 2.63
N GLU A 47 -14.88 -12.23 1.40
CA GLU A 47 -15.53 -13.49 1.00
C GLU A 47 -14.53 -14.62 0.68
N HIS A 48 -13.27 -14.27 0.42
CA HIS A 48 -12.23 -15.19 -0.08
C HIS A 48 -10.99 -15.27 0.82
N ILE A 49 -11.16 -15.10 2.14
CA ILE A 49 -10.06 -15.00 3.13
C ILE A 49 -9.04 -16.14 3.02
N ALA A 50 -9.52 -17.38 3.00
CA ALA A 50 -8.63 -18.55 2.97
C ALA A 50 -7.77 -18.64 1.69
N GLN A 51 -8.24 -18.04 0.58
CA GLN A 51 -7.52 -18.03 -0.69
C GLN A 51 -6.37 -17.02 -0.63
N TRP A 52 -6.66 -15.76 -0.36
CA TRP A 52 -5.61 -14.74 -0.33
C TRP A 52 -4.70 -14.84 0.90
N ALA A 53 -5.15 -15.48 1.99
CA ALA A 53 -4.27 -15.76 3.13
C ALA A 53 -3.02 -16.56 2.72
N GLN A 54 -3.09 -17.35 1.65
CA GLN A 54 -1.95 -18.13 1.13
C GLN A 54 -0.85 -17.25 0.53
N THR A 55 -1.16 -16.03 0.11
CA THR A 55 -0.20 -15.08 -0.47
C THR A 55 0.46 -14.19 0.59
N LEU A 56 -0.03 -14.22 1.83
CA LEU A 56 0.52 -13.39 2.89
C LEU A 56 1.92 -13.85 3.32
N PRO A 57 2.85 -12.91 3.60
CA PRO A 57 4.13 -13.24 4.21
C PRO A 57 3.96 -13.99 5.53
N ARG A 58 4.71 -15.09 5.70
CA ARG A 58 4.76 -15.85 6.96
C ARG A 58 5.69 -15.17 7.96
N GLY A 59 5.46 -15.40 9.26
CA GLY A 59 6.30 -14.89 10.34
C GLY A 59 6.11 -13.41 10.68
N ARG A 60 5.12 -12.73 10.09
CA ARG A 60 4.70 -11.38 10.47
C ARG A 60 3.29 -11.41 11.05
N ALA A 61 3.02 -10.54 12.01
CA ALA A 61 1.67 -10.27 12.46
C ALA A 61 0.83 -9.72 11.30
N VAL A 62 -0.48 -9.98 11.32
CA VAL A 62 -1.43 -9.50 10.32
C VAL A 62 -2.47 -8.63 11.00
N VAL A 63 -2.63 -7.39 10.53
CA VAL A 63 -3.68 -6.50 10.98
C VAL A 63 -4.67 -6.31 9.85
N VAL A 64 -5.91 -6.76 10.06
CA VAL A 64 -7.00 -6.57 9.09
C VAL A 64 -7.91 -5.42 9.52
N TYR A 65 -8.46 -4.68 8.57
CA TYR A 65 -9.42 -3.62 8.88
C TYR A 65 -10.58 -3.59 7.91
N CYS A 66 -11.73 -3.14 8.40
CA CYS A 66 -12.89 -2.80 7.59
C CYS A 66 -13.24 -1.32 7.79
N ALA A 67 -14.45 -0.90 7.42
CA ALA A 67 -14.88 0.49 7.59
C ALA A 67 -14.82 0.94 9.07
N HIS A 68 -15.37 0.12 9.97
CA HIS A 68 -15.64 0.52 11.36
C HIS A 68 -15.00 -0.42 12.42
N GLY A 69 -14.16 -1.38 12.04
CA GLY A 69 -13.53 -2.33 12.98
C GLY A 69 -14.48 -3.38 13.59
N ARG A 70 -15.63 -3.64 12.94
CA ARG A 70 -16.69 -4.54 13.44
C ARG A 70 -16.63 -5.93 12.80
N GLU A 71 -17.81 -6.55 12.62
CA GLU A 71 -18.01 -7.93 12.18
C GLU A 71 -17.07 -8.40 11.05
N VAL A 72 -16.92 -7.60 9.97
CA VAL A 72 -16.11 -7.99 8.80
C VAL A 72 -14.64 -8.22 9.14
N SER A 73 -14.00 -7.26 9.81
CA SER A 73 -12.58 -7.38 10.17
C SER A 73 -12.37 -8.36 11.32
N GLN A 74 -13.32 -8.43 12.26
CA GLN A 74 -13.25 -9.40 13.36
C GLN A 74 -13.34 -10.85 12.84
N SER A 75 -14.27 -11.13 11.92
CA SER A 75 -14.41 -12.44 11.28
C SER A 75 -13.19 -12.80 10.43
N ALA A 76 -12.65 -11.83 9.67
CA ALA A 76 -11.42 -12.03 8.91
C ALA A 76 -10.22 -12.37 9.82
N ALA A 77 -10.05 -11.65 10.92
CA ALA A 77 -8.99 -11.90 11.88
C ALA A 77 -9.15 -13.25 12.60
N GLN A 78 -10.39 -13.66 12.91
CA GLN A 78 -10.70 -15.01 13.44
C GLN A 78 -10.26 -16.10 12.47
N THR A 79 -10.63 -15.93 11.19
CA THR A 79 -10.29 -16.89 10.13
C THR A 79 -8.78 -16.99 9.93
N LEU A 80 -8.08 -15.86 9.87
CA LEU A 80 -6.61 -15.84 9.78
C LEU A 80 -5.95 -16.50 11.01
N THR A 81 -6.49 -16.27 12.21
CA THR A 81 -6.01 -16.93 13.44
C THR A 81 -6.17 -18.46 13.35
N ALA A 82 -7.33 -18.93 12.86
CA ALA A 82 -7.58 -20.36 12.65
C ALA A 82 -6.64 -20.98 11.59
N LEU A 83 -6.16 -20.17 10.63
CA LEU A 83 -5.15 -20.55 9.64
C LEU A 83 -3.70 -20.42 10.15
N GLY A 84 -3.50 -20.13 11.44
CA GLY A 84 -2.19 -20.09 12.10
C GLY A 84 -1.46 -18.76 11.99
N PHE A 85 -2.11 -17.67 11.56
CA PHE A 85 -1.51 -16.34 11.60
C PHE A 85 -1.65 -15.69 12.97
N GLN A 86 -0.67 -14.87 13.36
CA GLN A 86 -0.84 -13.90 14.45
C GLN A 86 -1.67 -12.74 13.93
N ALA A 87 -3.00 -12.84 14.03
CA ALA A 87 -3.92 -11.87 13.44
C ALA A 87 -4.65 -11.02 14.49
N ALA A 88 -4.81 -9.75 14.19
CA ALA A 88 -5.60 -8.79 14.94
C ALA A 88 -6.43 -7.92 13.99
N TYR A 89 -7.44 -7.22 14.50
CA TYR A 89 -8.17 -6.22 13.73
C TYR A 89 -7.86 -4.79 14.18
N LEU A 90 -7.95 -3.83 13.27
CA LEU A 90 -7.83 -2.41 13.59
C LEU A 90 -9.10 -1.91 14.29
N ASP A 91 -8.95 -1.41 15.52
CA ASP A 91 -10.05 -0.87 16.29
C ASP A 91 -10.64 0.40 15.65
N GLY A 92 -11.96 0.45 15.50
CA GLY A 92 -12.67 1.52 14.80
C GLY A 92 -12.47 1.58 13.28
N GLY A 93 -11.63 0.71 12.69
CA GLY A 93 -11.42 0.61 11.24
C GLY A 93 -10.80 1.86 10.60
N ILE A 94 -10.94 1.98 9.27
CA ILE A 94 -10.36 3.12 8.52
C ILE A 94 -11.06 4.45 8.82
N GLU A 95 -12.31 4.42 9.29
CA GLU A 95 -12.99 5.66 9.69
C GLU A 95 -12.32 6.28 10.92
N HIS A 96 -12.09 5.49 11.96
CA HIS A 96 -11.38 5.97 13.16
C HIS A 96 -9.93 6.37 12.83
N TRP A 97 -9.24 5.59 11.99
CA TRP A 97 -7.90 5.95 11.48
C TRP A 97 -7.87 7.38 10.91
N ARG A 98 -8.86 7.73 10.07
CA ARG A 98 -8.97 9.07 9.48
C ARG A 98 -9.36 10.14 10.48
N HIS A 99 -10.27 9.85 11.40
CA HIS A 99 -10.65 10.80 12.46
C HIS A 99 -9.50 11.12 13.41
N ALA A 100 -8.59 10.15 13.63
CA ALA A 100 -7.35 10.36 14.38
C ALA A 100 -6.30 11.19 13.61
N GLY A 101 -6.57 11.57 12.35
CA GLY A 101 -5.67 12.40 11.53
C GLY A 101 -4.53 11.64 10.87
N HIS A 102 -4.53 10.30 10.93
CA HIS A 102 -3.48 9.49 10.32
C HIS A 102 -3.56 9.51 8.79
N ALA A 103 -2.39 9.53 8.14
CA ALA A 103 -2.29 9.60 6.69
C ALA A 103 -2.99 8.41 6.01
N THR A 104 -3.52 8.64 4.80
CA THR A 104 -4.09 7.60 3.95
C THR A 104 -3.50 7.69 2.57
N VAL A 105 -3.56 6.59 1.82
CA VAL A 105 -3.11 6.54 0.44
C VAL A 105 -4.31 6.45 -0.49
N ARG A 106 -4.34 7.29 -1.52
CA ARG A 106 -5.32 7.22 -2.60
C ARG A 106 -5.16 5.91 -3.37
N VAL A 107 -6.26 5.18 -3.51
CA VAL A 107 -6.33 3.99 -4.37
C VAL A 107 -6.36 4.46 -5.82
N ARG A 108 -5.53 3.85 -6.67
CA ARG A 108 -5.46 4.13 -8.11
C ARG A 108 -5.52 2.83 -8.88
N ALA A 109 -6.73 2.36 -9.14
CA ALA A 109 -6.99 1.09 -9.81
C ALA A 109 -6.41 1.05 -11.24
N GLU A 110 -6.37 2.20 -11.91
CA GLU A 110 -5.76 2.40 -13.24
C GLU A 110 -4.23 2.20 -13.24
N LEU A 111 -3.59 2.28 -12.07
CA LEU A 111 -2.17 1.98 -11.87
C LEU A 111 -1.96 0.62 -11.18
N SER A 112 -3.03 -0.15 -10.97
CA SER A 112 -3.04 -1.38 -10.17
C SER A 112 -2.55 -1.16 -8.74
N VAL A 113 -2.91 -0.03 -8.12
CA VAL A 113 -2.54 0.31 -6.73
C VAL A 113 -3.75 0.30 -5.79
N PRO A 114 -3.68 -0.40 -4.64
CA PRO A 114 -2.73 -1.49 -4.35
C PRO A 114 -3.12 -2.75 -5.14
N GLY A 115 -2.16 -3.54 -5.61
CA GLY A 115 -2.49 -4.70 -6.44
C GLY A 115 -1.43 -5.12 -7.45
N ALA A 116 -0.14 -5.02 -7.06
CA ALA A 116 1.01 -5.35 -7.90
C ALA A 116 1.24 -4.37 -9.07
N SER A 117 1.21 -3.08 -8.76
CA SER A 117 1.65 -2.00 -9.65
C SER A 117 3.05 -2.25 -10.19
N ARG A 118 3.27 -1.85 -11.43
CA ARG A 118 4.52 -2.10 -12.16
C ARG A 118 5.14 -0.77 -12.54
N TRP A 119 6.42 -0.61 -12.28
CA TRP A 119 7.15 0.65 -12.44
C TRP A 119 8.45 0.40 -13.19
N VAL A 120 8.80 1.28 -14.13
CA VAL A 120 10.05 1.15 -14.90
C VAL A 120 10.80 2.47 -14.92
N THR A 121 12.13 2.39 -14.78
CA THR A 121 13.00 3.55 -14.96
C THR A 121 14.32 3.13 -15.61
N ARG A 122 15.20 4.12 -15.79
CA ARG A 122 16.56 3.93 -16.32
C ARG A 122 17.46 3.23 -15.29
N GLU A 123 18.29 2.32 -15.77
CA GLU A 123 19.34 1.62 -15.01
C GLU A 123 20.40 2.57 -14.44
N ARG A 124 21.27 2.04 -13.57
CA ARG A 124 22.26 2.79 -12.78
C ARG A 124 21.57 3.87 -11.92
N PRO A 125 20.69 3.43 -11.00
CA PRO A 125 19.84 4.34 -10.24
C PRO A 125 20.68 5.25 -9.35
N LYS A 126 20.31 6.54 -9.36
CA LYS A 126 20.73 7.51 -8.34
C LYS A 126 19.74 7.45 -7.16
N ILE A 127 19.95 8.29 -6.15
CA ILE A 127 19.16 8.31 -4.90
C ILE A 127 17.65 8.24 -5.17
N ASP A 128 17.12 9.11 -6.03
CA ASP A 128 15.66 9.21 -6.28
C ASP A 128 15.06 7.91 -6.86
N ARG A 129 15.81 7.22 -7.74
CA ARG A 129 15.41 5.92 -8.32
C ARG A 129 15.52 4.75 -7.36
N LEU A 130 16.03 4.97 -6.15
CA LEU A 130 16.01 4.00 -5.04
C LEU A 130 14.97 4.41 -3.99
N ALA A 131 14.81 5.71 -3.75
CA ALA A 131 13.85 6.27 -2.81
C ALA A 131 12.39 6.04 -3.23
N CYS A 132 12.04 6.25 -4.51
CA CYS A 132 10.68 5.97 -5.01
C CYS A 132 10.27 4.50 -4.82
N PRO A 133 11.07 3.48 -5.22
CA PRO A 133 10.77 2.09 -4.91
C PRO A 133 10.56 1.79 -3.42
N TRP A 134 11.37 2.40 -2.54
CA TRP A 134 11.19 2.26 -1.10
C TRP A 134 9.85 2.84 -0.64
N LEU A 135 9.53 4.08 -1.01
CA LEU A 135 8.25 4.74 -0.67
C LEU A 135 7.07 3.89 -1.14
N VAL A 136 7.09 3.47 -2.40
CA VAL A 136 5.98 2.72 -2.99
C VAL A 136 5.79 1.40 -2.26
N ARG A 137 6.84 0.59 -2.11
CA ARG A 137 6.73 -0.73 -1.44
C ARG A 137 6.39 -0.63 0.03
N ARG A 138 6.68 0.50 0.66
CA ARG A 138 6.50 0.65 2.10
C ARG A 138 5.15 1.23 2.48
N PHE A 139 4.63 2.16 1.68
CA PHE A 139 3.42 2.93 2.01
C PHE A 139 2.32 2.87 0.95
N ILE A 140 2.62 2.58 -0.31
CA ILE A 140 1.62 2.69 -1.39
C ILE A 140 1.13 1.31 -1.84
N ASP A 141 2.05 0.45 -2.26
CA ASP A 141 1.76 -0.88 -2.78
C ASP A 141 2.89 -1.86 -2.39
N PRO A 142 2.68 -2.67 -1.34
CA PRO A 142 3.66 -3.65 -0.87
C PRO A 142 4.09 -4.69 -1.91
N ASP A 143 3.30 -4.89 -2.97
CA ASP A 143 3.57 -5.87 -4.02
C ASP A 143 4.15 -5.25 -5.30
N ALA A 144 4.51 -3.96 -5.27
CA ALA A 144 4.99 -3.25 -6.43
C ALA A 144 6.27 -3.87 -7.04
N LEU A 145 6.25 -4.03 -8.36
CA LEU A 145 7.37 -4.50 -9.17
C LEU A 145 8.09 -3.33 -9.81
N PHE A 146 9.42 -3.35 -9.73
CA PHE A 146 10.28 -2.31 -10.29
C PHE A 146 11.25 -2.91 -11.30
N PHE A 147 11.30 -2.31 -12.48
CA PHE A 147 12.14 -2.69 -13.61
C PHE A 147 13.14 -1.57 -13.92
N TYR A 148 14.34 -1.97 -14.32
CA TYR A 148 15.41 -1.05 -14.70
C TYR A 148 15.92 -1.45 -16.07
N THR A 149 15.99 -0.49 -16.99
CA THR A 149 16.44 -0.72 -18.37
C THR A 149 17.31 0.43 -18.87
N SER A 150 17.96 0.27 -20.02
CA SER A 150 18.69 1.36 -20.66
C SER A 150 17.79 2.57 -20.94
N ALA A 151 18.31 3.79 -20.81
CA ALA A 151 17.50 5.02 -20.81
C ALA A 151 16.61 5.18 -22.07
N HIS A 152 17.10 4.80 -23.25
CA HIS A 152 16.35 4.90 -24.51
C HIS A 152 15.21 3.86 -24.63
N ARG A 153 15.23 2.79 -23.83
CA ARG A 153 14.22 1.73 -23.85
C ARG A 153 13.09 1.91 -22.84
N VAL A 154 13.20 2.83 -21.88
CA VAL A 154 12.24 2.93 -20.76
C VAL A 154 10.78 3.00 -21.24
N ARG A 155 10.48 3.80 -22.28
CA ARG A 155 9.12 3.93 -22.81
C ARG A 155 8.64 2.65 -23.52
N ALA A 156 9.49 2.03 -24.34
CA ALA A 156 9.14 0.77 -25.00
C ALA A 156 8.95 -0.39 -24.00
N GLU A 157 9.77 -0.44 -22.95
CA GLU A 157 9.60 -1.42 -21.86
C GLU A 157 8.35 -1.13 -21.02
N ALA A 158 8.02 0.14 -20.78
CA ALA A 158 6.79 0.53 -20.09
C ALA A 158 5.56 -0.05 -20.81
N GLU A 159 5.49 0.10 -22.13
CA GLU A 159 4.40 -0.47 -22.94
C GLU A 159 4.40 -2.01 -22.89
N THR A 160 5.55 -2.65 -23.09
CA THR A 160 5.68 -4.11 -23.10
C THR A 160 5.30 -4.74 -21.76
N LEU A 161 5.68 -4.11 -20.66
CA LEU A 161 5.44 -4.60 -19.30
C LEU A 161 4.10 -4.14 -18.73
N GLY A 162 3.39 -3.22 -19.38
CA GLY A 162 2.27 -2.50 -18.75
C GLY A 162 2.72 -1.79 -17.46
N ALA A 163 3.92 -1.21 -17.46
CA ALA A 163 4.53 -0.55 -16.32
C ALA A 163 4.50 0.97 -16.48
N GLN A 164 4.42 1.69 -15.37
CA GLN A 164 4.47 3.15 -15.36
C GLN A 164 5.92 3.64 -15.40
N PRO A 165 6.30 4.45 -16.40
CA PRO A 165 7.61 5.07 -16.41
C PRO A 165 7.70 6.15 -15.35
N TYR A 166 8.82 6.22 -14.62
CA TYR A 166 9.09 7.24 -13.62
C TYR A 166 10.54 7.74 -13.68
N ASP A 167 10.76 8.95 -13.15
CA ASP A 167 12.06 9.63 -13.10
C ASP A 167 12.78 9.71 -14.47
N ILE A 168 11.99 10.10 -15.48
CA ILE A 168 12.41 10.48 -16.84
C ILE A 168 11.62 11.73 -17.30
N ALA A 169 12.06 12.43 -18.34
CA ALA A 169 11.34 13.61 -18.85
C ALA A 169 9.94 13.24 -19.37
N ASP A 170 8.99 14.16 -19.24
CA ASP A 170 7.64 14.09 -19.83
C ASP A 170 6.85 12.82 -19.43
N VAL A 171 6.86 12.47 -18.15
CA VAL A 171 5.98 11.45 -17.55
C VAL A 171 5.38 11.95 -16.24
N MET A 172 4.29 11.32 -15.80
CA MET A 172 3.55 11.71 -14.60
C MET A 172 4.44 11.75 -13.35
N PHE A 173 5.21 10.69 -13.11
CA PHE A 173 6.08 10.52 -11.94
C PHE A 173 7.49 11.04 -12.21
N SER A 174 7.61 12.32 -12.55
CA SER A 174 8.86 12.99 -12.91
C SER A 174 9.15 14.19 -12.00
N HIS A 175 10.34 14.77 -12.16
CA HIS A 175 10.71 16.04 -11.54
C HIS A 175 9.85 17.18 -12.11
N ARG A 176 9.37 18.07 -11.24
CA ARG A 176 8.55 19.24 -11.62
C ARG A 176 9.06 20.49 -10.89
N GLY A 177 9.78 21.36 -11.61
CA GLY A 177 10.43 22.53 -10.99
C GLY A 177 11.48 22.09 -9.97
N SER A 178 11.33 22.52 -8.72
CA SER A 178 12.19 22.11 -7.60
C SER A 178 11.81 20.76 -6.99
N ARG A 179 10.68 20.16 -7.37
CA ARG A 179 10.19 18.90 -6.82
C ARG A 179 10.78 17.70 -7.55
N CYS A 180 11.17 16.69 -6.79
CA CYS A 180 11.73 15.44 -7.32
C CYS A 180 10.64 14.41 -7.62
N SER A 181 11.03 13.27 -8.20
CA SER A 181 10.07 12.19 -8.46
C SER A 181 9.44 11.62 -7.18
N PHE A 182 10.11 11.67 -6.03
CA PHE A 182 9.53 11.24 -4.74
C PHE A 182 8.31 12.08 -4.37
N ASP A 183 8.42 13.41 -4.49
CA ASP A 183 7.32 14.34 -4.25
C ASP A 183 6.14 14.08 -5.21
N ALA A 184 6.43 13.72 -6.46
CA ALA A 184 5.40 13.35 -7.42
C ALA A 184 4.62 12.10 -6.97
N PHE A 185 5.26 11.12 -6.33
CA PHE A 185 4.54 9.98 -5.74
C PHE A 185 3.67 10.42 -4.57
N LEU A 186 4.17 11.25 -3.65
CA LEU A 186 3.38 11.75 -2.52
C LEU A 186 2.13 12.50 -3.01
N ASP A 187 2.28 13.39 -4.00
CA ASP A 187 1.18 14.15 -4.58
C ASP A 187 0.14 13.26 -5.29
N GLU A 188 0.59 12.40 -6.21
CA GLU A 188 -0.31 11.60 -7.06
C GLU A 188 -1.08 10.55 -6.24
N PHE A 189 -0.53 10.13 -5.10
CA PHE A 189 -1.17 9.21 -4.16
C PHE A 189 -1.80 9.92 -2.95
N ASP A 190 -1.78 11.25 -2.90
CA ASP A 190 -2.32 12.07 -1.81
C ASP A 190 -1.86 11.58 -0.42
N LEU A 191 -0.58 11.20 -0.35
CA LEU A 191 0.08 10.66 0.82
C LEU A 191 0.87 11.79 1.48
N HIS A 192 0.23 12.42 2.46
CA HIS A 192 0.83 13.49 3.26
C HIS A 192 0.99 12.99 4.69
N ASP A 193 2.24 12.86 5.13
CA ASP A 193 2.58 12.36 6.45
C ASP A 193 3.88 13.02 6.93
N PRO A 194 3.95 13.55 8.17
CA PRO A 194 5.17 14.17 8.69
C PRO A 194 6.41 13.26 8.72
N ILE A 195 6.24 11.94 8.64
CA ILE A 195 7.35 10.97 8.58
C ILE A 195 7.98 10.94 7.17
N LEU A 196 7.27 11.42 6.16
CA LEU A 196 7.69 11.42 4.76
C LEU A 196 8.13 12.79 4.24
N ASP A 197 7.97 13.84 5.05
CA ASP A 197 8.37 15.23 4.77
C ASP A 197 9.82 15.54 5.17
#